data_AF-A0A1L3KPS7-F1
#
_entry.id   AF-A0A1L3KPS7-F1
#
_cell.length_a   1.000
_cell.length_b   1.000
_cell.length_c   1.000
_cell.angle_alpha   90.00
_cell.angle_beta   90.00
_cell.angle_gamma   90.00
#
_symmetry.space_group_name_H-M   'P 1'
#
loop_
_entity.id
_entity.type
_entity.pdbx_description
1 polymer ?
#
loop_
_entity_poly.entity_id
_entity_poly.type
_entity_poly.pdbx_seq_one_letter_code
_entity_poly.pdbx_strand_id
1 'polypeptide(L)'
;MKIFVAFSAVLFVVLAEHQHEHAHQHHPEDVHGLAKVHTVCQSSDSTYVDNDVFQKLDRNVPVVLPANFGKHLLCMMKGIGTVSADGQPNVEGIKTHIHHVIHDESKAAHILRECAVAKNTPEQTSIDLEACLTKHHVFGGPAEHHHHP
;
A
#
# COMPACT_ATOMS: atom_id res chain seq x y z
N MET A 1 -37.24 69.62 10.06
CA MET A 1 -36.46 69.03 8.94
C MET A 1 -36.75 67.54 8.91
N LYS A 2 -37.14 67.03 7.74
CA LYS A 2 -37.59 65.64 7.50
C LYS A 2 -36.40 64.80 7.01
N ILE A 3 -36.17 63.64 7.62
CA ILE A 3 -35.14 62.68 7.21
C ILE A 3 -35.69 61.88 6.03
N PHE A 4 -34.99 61.96 4.89
CA PHE A 4 -35.28 61.19 3.69
C PHE A 4 -34.69 59.78 3.82
N VAL A 5 -35.53 58.82 3.45
CA VAL A 5 -35.25 57.39 3.37
C VAL A 5 -34.71 57.05 1.97
N ALA A 6 -33.66 56.23 1.98
CA ALA A 6 -33.25 55.21 1.00
C ALA A 6 -32.78 55.60 -0.40
N PHE A 7 -31.60 55.07 -0.75
CA PHE A 7 -31.41 53.87 -1.59
C PHE A 7 -30.03 54.00 -2.24
N SER A 8 -29.08 53.15 -1.88
CA SER A 8 -27.97 52.85 -2.78
C SER A 8 -27.68 51.37 -2.76
N ALA A 9 -27.89 50.81 -3.95
CA ALA A 9 -27.75 49.44 -4.35
C ALA A 9 -26.43 48.80 -3.92
N VAL A 10 -26.58 47.68 -3.22
CA VAL A 10 -25.93 46.40 -3.50
C VAL A 10 -24.95 46.44 -4.67
N LEU A 11 -23.66 46.40 -4.36
CA LEU A 11 -22.63 45.87 -5.26
C LEU A 11 -21.95 44.71 -4.51
N PHE A 12 -22.51 43.51 -4.66
CA PHE A 12 -21.83 42.26 -4.34
C PHE A 12 -20.66 42.10 -5.33
N VAL A 13 -19.48 42.61 -4.96
CA VAL A 13 -18.25 42.05 -5.53
C VAL A 13 -17.96 40.80 -4.73
N VAL A 14 -18.38 39.68 -5.30
CA VAL A 14 -18.02 38.33 -4.89
C VAL A 14 -16.50 38.27 -4.76
N LEU A 15 -16.01 38.28 -3.53
CA LEU A 15 -14.72 37.69 -3.22
C LEU A 15 -14.90 36.20 -3.55
N ALA A 16 -14.46 35.81 -4.75
CA ALA A 16 -14.22 34.42 -5.06
C ALA A 16 -13.06 33.98 -4.16
N GLU A 17 -13.38 33.62 -2.93
CA GLU A 17 -12.61 32.67 -2.16
C GLU A 17 -12.55 31.42 -3.03
N HIS A 18 -11.47 31.28 -3.81
CA HIS A 18 -11.01 29.96 -4.24
C HIS A 18 -10.58 29.24 -2.96
N GLN A 19 -11.55 28.76 -2.19
CA GLN A 19 -11.37 27.59 -1.37
C GLN A 19 -11.16 26.45 -2.37
N HIS A 20 -9.90 26.24 -2.75
CA HIS A 20 -9.49 24.91 -3.18
C HIS A 20 -9.80 24.00 -1.99
N GLU A 21 -10.98 23.39 -2.01
CA GLU A 21 -11.27 22.17 -1.29
C GLU A 21 -10.25 21.14 -1.76
N HIS A 22 -9.09 21.12 -1.10
CA HIS A 22 -8.27 19.92 -1.04
C HIS A 22 -9.12 18.89 -0.30
N ALA A 23 -9.93 18.16 -1.06
CA ALA A 23 -10.43 16.87 -0.64
C ALA A 23 -9.19 16.03 -0.31
N HIS A 24 -8.79 16.04 0.96
CA HIS A 24 -7.89 15.05 1.51
C HIS A 24 -8.64 13.74 1.46
N GLN A 25 -8.55 13.06 0.31
CA GLN A 25 -8.74 11.63 0.25
C GLN A 25 -7.72 11.07 1.24
N HIS A 26 -8.22 10.54 2.35
CA HIS A 26 -7.43 9.74 3.28
C HIS A 26 -6.92 8.53 2.50
N HIS A 27 -5.81 8.68 1.81
CA HIS A 27 -5.02 7.54 1.40
C HIS A 27 -4.54 6.89 2.69
N PRO A 28 -4.80 5.60 2.92
CA PRO A 28 -4.19 4.89 4.04
C PRO A 28 -2.68 5.14 3.94
N GLU A 29 -2.06 5.56 5.05
CA GLU A 29 -0.61 5.77 5.07
C GLU A 29 0.07 4.48 4.59
N ASP A 30 1.09 4.62 3.75
CA ASP A 30 1.92 3.51 3.30
C ASP A 30 2.86 3.08 4.43
N VAL A 31 2.29 2.43 5.45
CA VAL A 31 2.97 2.01 6.70
C VAL A 31 4.19 1.12 6.45
N HIS A 32 4.27 0.51 5.27
CA HIS A 32 5.32 -0.42 4.89
C HIS A 32 6.23 0.08 3.76
N GLY A 33 5.97 1.26 3.19
CA GLY A 33 6.75 1.82 2.08
C GLY A 33 6.58 1.04 0.75
N LEU A 34 5.52 0.25 0.62
CA LEU A 34 5.25 -0.59 -0.55
C LEU A 34 5.05 0.23 -1.82
N ALA A 35 4.36 1.38 -1.77
CA ALA A 35 4.08 2.20 -2.95
C ALA A 35 5.38 2.81 -3.53
N LYS A 36 6.25 3.29 -2.65
CA LYS A 36 7.56 3.83 -3.05
C LYS A 36 8.43 2.75 -3.68
N VAL A 37 8.52 1.58 -3.03
CA VAL A 37 9.34 0.48 -3.53
C VAL A 37 8.77 -0.09 -4.83
N HIS A 38 7.45 -0.22 -4.93
CA HIS A 38 6.78 -0.65 -6.17
C HIS A 38 7.17 0.25 -7.35
N THR A 39 7.16 1.57 -7.16
CA THR A 39 7.59 2.54 -8.20
C THR A 39 9.03 2.26 -8.67
N VAL A 40 9.95 1.96 -7.75
CA VAL A 40 11.33 1.59 -8.07
C VAL A 40 11.39 0.26 -8.82
N CYS A 41 10.63 -0.74 -8.39
CA CYS A 41 10.59 -2.04 -9.06
C CYS A 41 9.95 -1.97 -10.45
N GLN A 42 9.03 -1.05 -10.68
CA GLN A 42 8.45 -0.80 -12.00
C GLN A 42 9.41 -0.08 -12.97
N SER A 43 10.47 0.56 -12.48
CA SER A 43 11.39 1.31 -13.36
C SER A 43 12.42 0.42 -14.08
N SER A 44 12.39 -0.90 -13.89
CA SER A 44 13.30 -1.85 -14.54
C SER A 44 12.51 -2.85 -15.36
N ASP A 45 12.89 -3.03 -16.64
CA ASP A 45 12.25 -3.98 -17.55
C ASP A 45 12.23 -5.42 -16.99
N SER A 46 13.25 -5.79 -16.21
CA SER A 46 13.38 -7.14 -15.65
C SER A 46 12.39 -7.43 -14.51
N THR A 47 11.82 -6.39 -13.92
CA THR A 47 10.91 -6.41 -12.76
C THR A 47 9.57 -5.75 -13.06
N TYR A 48 9.38 -5.13 -14.22
CA TYR A 48 8.15 -4.44 -14.60
C TYR A 48 6.97 -5.43 -14.74
N VAL A 49 5.87 -5.18 -14.06
CA VAL A 49 4.64 -5.97 -14.17
C VAL A 49 3.49 -5.04 -14.50
N ASP A 50 2.67 -5.38 -15.50
CA ASP A 50 1.54 -4.53 -15.89
C ASP A 50 0.62 -4.27 -14.69
N ASN A 51 0.23 -3.01 -14.51
CA ASN A 51 -0.65 -2.60 -13.41
C ASN A 51 -2.02 -3.29 -13.46
N ASP A 52 -2.49 -3.72 -14.63
CA ASP A 52 -3.70 -4.53 -14.78
C ASP A 52 -3.59 -5.88 -14.03
N VAL A 53 -2.38 -6.46 -13.91
CA VAL A 53 -2.17 -7.68 -13.12
C VAL A 53 -2.48 -7.41 -11.65
N PHE A 54 -1.93 -6.35 -11.07
CA PHE A 54 -2.18 -6.00 -9.65
C PHE A 54 -3.64 -5.63 -9.42
N GLN A 55 -4.26 -4.84 -10.30
CA GLN A 55 -5.68 -4.50 -10.19
C GLN A 55 -6.58 -5.75 -10.21
N LYS A 56 -6.24 -6.77 -11.00
CA LYS A 56 -6.96 -8.05 -11.00
C LYS A 56 -6.74 -8.83 -9.72
N LEU A 57 -5.51 -8.88 -9.21
CA LEU A 57 -5.20 -9.52 -7.92
C LEU A 57 -5.98 -8.88 -6.78
N ASP A 58 -5.99 -7.55 -6.69
CA ASP A 58 -6.73 -6.80 -5.67
C ASP A 58 -8.24 -7.08 -5.71
N ARG A 59 -8.78 -7.34 -6.90
CA ARG A 59 -10.20 -7.66 -7.12
C ARG A 59 -10.52 -9.15 -7.03
N ASN A 60 -9.55 -9.98 -6.65
CA ASN A 60 -9.67 -11.45 -6.65
C ASN A 60 -10.09 -12.02 -8.03
N VAL A 61 -9.71 -11.35 -9.12
CA VAL A 61 -9.96 -11.82 -10.49
C VAL A 61 -8.84 -12.77 -10.89
N PRO A 62 -9.15 -13.97 -11.41
CA PRO A 62 -8.13 -14.89 -11.91
C PRO A 62 -7.26 -14.22 -12.98
N VAL A 63 -5.95 -14.27 -12.79
CA VAL A 63 -4.95 -13.70 -13.71
C VAL A 63 -3.81 -14.67 -13.89
N VAL A 64 -3.32 -14.79 -15.12
CA VAL A 64 -2.06 -15.50 -15.39
C VAL A 64 -0.92 -14.59 -15.02
N LEU A 65 -0.15 -14.96 -14.00
CA LEU A 65 0.99 -14.18 -13.55
C LEU A 65 2.08 -14.18 -14.63
N PRO A 66 2.65 -13.01 -14.99
CA PRO A 66 3.74 -12.96 -15.95
C PRO A 66 5.00 -13.62 -15.38
N ALA A 67 5.89 -14.08 -16.27
CA ALA A 67 7.09 -14.83 -15.87
C ALA A 67 8.04 -14.05 -14.94
N ASN A 68 7.99 -12.72 -14.96
CA ASN A 68 8.79 -11.84 -14.11
C ASN A 68 8.08 -11.41 -12.82
N PHE A 69 6.87 -11.90 -12.52
CA PHE A 69 6.15 -11.56 -11.29
C PHE A 69 6.95 -11.89 -10.02
N GLY A 70 7.58 -13.07 -9.98
CA GLY A 70 8.46 -13.44 -8.86
C GLY A 70 9.66 -12.51 -8.69
N LYS A 71 10.20 -11.98 -9.79
CA LYS A 71 11.29 -10.97 -9.75
C LYS A 71 10.79 -9.63 -9.22
N HIS A 72 9.57 -9.23 -9.58
CA HIS A 72 8.94 -8.04 -9.02
C HIS A 72 8.76 -8.17 -7.51
N LEU A 73 8.19 -9.28 -7.02
CA LEU A 73 8.05 -9.48 -5.58
C LEU A 73 9.38 -9.57 -4.85
N LEU A 74 10.39 -10.22 -5.42
CA LEU A 74 11.74 -10.21 -4.85
C LEU A 74 12.32 -8.79 -4.76
N CYS A 75 12.14 -7.97 -5.79
CA CYS A 75 12.52 -6.56 -5.75
C CYS A 75 11.80 -5.82 -4.62
N MET A 76 10.49 -6.03 -4.48
CA MET A 76 9.70 -5.37 -3.44
C MET A 76 10.14 -5.79 -2.05
N MET A 77 10.23 -7.09 -1.78
CA MET A 77 10.58 -7.62 -0.46
C MET A 77 12.01 -7.23 -0.05
N LYS A 78 12.94 -7.11 -1.01
CA LYS A 78 14.26 -6.52 -0.76
C LYS A 78 14.18 -5.04 -0.46
N GLY A 79 13.37 -4.28 -1.20
CA GLY A 79 13.25 -2.84 -1.04
C GLY A 79 12.64 -2.42 0.30
N ILE A 80 11.72 -3.21 0.85
CA ILE A 80 11.18 -3.00 2.21
C ILE A 80 12.01 -3.72 3.30
N GLY A 81 13.04 -4.48 2.91
CA GLY A 81 13.96 -5.11 3.85
C GLY A 81 13.44 -6.37 4.55
N THR A 82 12.38 -7.03 4.04
CA THR A 82 11.90 -8.32 4.56
C THR A 82 12.63 -9.52 3.96
N VAL A 83 13.34 -9.31 2.85
CA VAL A 83 14.27 -10.28 2.25
C VAL A 83 15.66 -9.64 2.12
N SER A 84 16.70 -10.35 2.52
CA SER A 84 18.09 -9.88 2.45
C SER A 84 18.65 -9.90 1.02
N ALA A 85 19.82 -9.29 0.81
CA ALA A 85 20.45 -9.20 -0.51
C ALA A 85 20.71 -10.56 -1.17
N ASP A 86 21.03 -11.59 -0.37
CA ASP A 86 21.23 -12.99 -0.77
C ASP A 86 19.93 -13.78 -0.99
N GLY A 87 18.76 -13.15 -0.77
CA GLY A 87 17.46 -13.76 -1.05
C GLY A 87 16.88 -14.59 0.10
N GLN A 88 17.46 -14.50 1.31
CA GLN A 88 16.93 -15.14 2.51
C GLN A 88 15.90 -14.25 3.23
N PRO A 89 14.97 -14.83 4.01
CA PRO A 89 14.11 -14.04 4.89
C PRO A 89 14.95 -13.22 5.88
N ASN A 90 14.72 -11.91 5.93
CA ASN A 90 15.28 -11.04 6.97
C ASN A 90 14.33 -11.02 8.16
N VAL A 91 14.59 -11.86 9.17
CA VAL A 91 13.73 -12.05 10.35
C VAL A 91 13.44 -10.73 11.06
N GLU A 92 14.45 -9.87 11.24
CA GLU A 92 14.26 -8.58 11.92
C GLU A 92 13.41 -7.62 11.09
N GLY A 93 13.64 -7.57 9.76
CA GLY A 93 12.80 -6.77 8.86
C GLY A 93 11.34 -7.24 8.87
N ILE A 94 11.10 -8.55 8.74
CA ILE A 94 9.76 -9.13 8.81
C ILE A 94 9.09 -8.79 10.15
N LYS A 95 9.82 -8.92 11.25
CA LYS A 95 9.34 -8.57 12.59
C LYS A 95 8.93 -7.09 12.68
N THR A 96 9.72 -6.17 12.14
CA THR A 96 9.38 -4.75 12.08
C THR A 96 8.03 -4.51 11.40
N HIS A 97 7.82 -5.10 10.21
CA HIS A 97 6.56 -4.93 9.48
C HIS A 97 5.37 -5.55 10.22
N ILE A 98 5.53 -6.71 10.85
CA ILE A 98 4.48 -7.33 11.68
C ILE A 98 4.08 -6.38 12.82
N HIS A 99 5.04 -5.81 13.55
CA HIS A 99 4.75 -4.97 14.71
C HIS A 99 4.17 -3.59 14.39
N HIS A 100 4.28 -3.13 13.14
CA HIS A 100 3.57 -1.92 12.70
C HIS A 100 2.03 -2.11 12.74
N VAL A 101 1.54 -3.35 12.66
CA VAL A 101 0.10 -3.65 12.58
C VAL A 101 -0.38 -4.53 13.74
N ILE A 102 0.46 -5.44 14.23
CA ILE A 102 0.14 -6.44 15.25
C ILE A 102 0.90 -6.13 16.54
N HIS A 103 0.17 -5.67 17.55
CA HIS A 103 0.75 -5.35 18.87
C HIS A 103 0.69 -6.50 19.88
N ASP A 104 -0.08 -7.56 19.60
CA ASP A 104 -0.05 -8.78 20.42
C ASP A 104 1.23 -9.55 20.14
N GLU A 105 2.13 -9.58 21.12
CA GLU A 105 3.45 -10.22 21.01
C GLU A 105 3.39 -11.72 20.70
N SER A 106 2.39 -12.43 21.26
CA SER A 106 2.23 -13.86 21.01
C SER A 106 1.81 -14.12 19.56
N LYS A 107 0.86 -13.33 19.06
CA LYS A 107 0.40 -13.35 17.67
C LYS A 107 1.52 -12.94 16.71
N ALA A 108 2.23 -11.85 16.99
CA ALA A 108 3.36 -11.39 16.18
C ALA A 108 4.45 -12.46 16.09
N ALA A 109 4.82 -13.09 17.22
CA ALA A 109 5.79 -14.17 17.24
C ALA A 109 5.32 -15.42 16.49
N HIS A 110 4.02 -15.73 16.52
CA HIS A 110 3.44 -16.82 15.73
C HIS A 110 3.54 -16.55 14.22
N ILE A 111 3.12 -15.36 13.77
CA ILE A 111 3.18 -14.95 12.37
C ILE A 111 4.62 -14.97 11.87
N LEU A 112 5.57 -14.44 12.67
CA LEU A 112 6.98 -14.43 12.30
C LEU A 112 7.52 -15.85 12.06
N ARG A 113 7.19 -16.81 12.94
CA ARG A 113 7.60 -18.22 12.77
C ARG A 113 6.94 -18.89 11.57
N GLU A 114 5.68 -18.55 11.27
CA GLU A 114 4.96 -19.11 10.12
C GLU A 114 5.49 -18.55 8.79
N CYS A 115 5.75 -17.25 8.71
CA CYS A 115 6.03 -16.57 7.45
C CYS A 115 7.53 -16.48 7.12
N ALA A 116 8.44 -16.45 8.10
CA ALA A 116 9.89 -16.31 7.85
C ALA A 116 10.55 -17.64 7.43
N VAL A 117 10.04 -18.25 6.36
CA VAL A 117 10.48 -19.58 5.88
C VAL A 117 11.11 -19.45 4.49
N ALA A 118 12.40 -19.79 4.40
CA ALA A 118 13.11 -19.84 3.12
C ALA A 118 12.55 -20.93 2.20
N LYS A 119 12.55 -20.65 0.90
CA LYS A 119 12.12 -21.57 -0.17
C LYS A 119 13.27 -21.89 -1.10
N ASN A 120 12.99 -22.70 -2.12
CA ASN A 120 13.99 -23.19 -3.07
C ASN A 120 14.70 -22.07 -3.84
N THR A 121 14.01 -20.95 -4.09
CA THR A 121 14.56 -19.78 -4.77
C THR A 121 14.18 -18.48 -4.05
N PRO A 122 14.97 -17.40 -4.19
CA PRO A 122 14.61 -16.09 -3.64
C PRO A 122 13.25 -15.56 -4.10
N GLU A 123 12.88 -15.79 -5.36
CA GLU A 123 11.58 -15.41 -5.91
C GLU A 123 10.44 -16.18 -5.22
N GLN A 124 10.59 -17.50 -5.04
CA GLN A 124 9.57 -18.29 -4.33
C GLN A 124 9.48 -17.89 -2.86
N THR A 125 10.62 -17.60 -2.22
CA THR A 125 10.64 -17.08 -0.84
C THR A 125 9.84 -15.78 -0.76
N SER A 126 10.00 -14.88 -1.73
CA SER A 126 9.34 -13.59 -1.73
C SER A 126 7.83 -13.70 -2.01
N ILE A 127 7.43 -14.60 -2.92
CA ILE A 127 6.02 -14.92 -3.20
C ILE A 127 5.34 -15.49 -1.94
N ASP A 128 5.95 -16.49 -1.33
CA ASP A 128 5.36 -17.17 -0.17
C ASP A 128 5.32 -16.26 1.06
N LEU A 129 6.34 -15.41 1.24
CA LEU A 129 6.40 -14.44 2.33
C LEU A 129 5.32 -13.37 2.19
N GLU A 130 5.18 -12.75 1.01
CA GLU A 130 4.14 -11.75 0.74
C GLU A 130 2.75 -12.35 0.98
N ALA A 131 2.46 -13.52 0.40
CA ALA A 131 1.17 -14.18 0.57
C ALA A 131 0.87 -14.51 2.04
N CYS A 132 1.87 -14.96 2.81
CA CYS A 132 1.71 -15.26 4.24
C CYS A 132 1.42 -13.99 5.05
N LEU A 133 2.15 -12.91 4.80
CA LEU A 133 1.95 -11.64 5.51
C LEU A 133 0.62 -10.97 5.13
N THR A 134 0.19 -11.07 3.88
CA THR A 134 -1.13 -10.61 3.40
C THR A 134 -2.27 -11.42 4.03
N LYS A 135 -2.14 -12.74 4.13
CA LYS A 135 -3.10 -13.62 4.85
C LYS A 135 -3.27 -13.20 6.31
N HIS A 136 -2.22 -12.67 6.94
CA HIS A 136 -2.25 -12.18 8.33
C HIS A 136 -2.57 -10.70 8.47
N HIS A 137 -2.98 -10.04 7.38
CA HIS A 137 -3.32 -8.60 7.32
C HIS A 137 -2.17 -7.69 7.75
N VAL A 138 -0.93 -8.09 7.44
CA VAL A 138 0.24 -7.23 7.61
C VAL A 138 0.32 -6.28 6.41
N PHE A 139 0.30 -6.79 5.17
CA PHE A 139 0.44 -5.95 3.97
C PHE A 139 -0.87 -5.54 3.29
N GLY A 140 -2.00 -6.09 3.72
CA GLY A 140 -3.32 -5.55 3.43
C GLY A 140 -3.88 -5.03 4.74
N GLY A 141 -4.28 -3.75 4.79
CA GLY A 141 -5.03 -3.22 5.93
C GLY A 141 -6.27 -4.09 6.24
N PRO A 142 -6.97 -3.87 7.36
CA PRO A 142 -8.25 -4.53 7.57
C PRO A 142 -9.09 -4.31 6.32
N ALA A 143 -9.61 -5.40 5.75
CA ALA A 143 -10.52 -5.31 4.62
C ALA A 143 -11.76 -4.55 5.10
N GLU A 144 -11.73 -3.21 5.05
CA GLU A 144 -12.95 -2.44 5.08
C GLU A 144 -13.68 -2.80 3.80
N HIS A 145 -14.74 -3.58 3.98
CA HIS A 145 -15.73 -3.84 2.96
C HIS A 145 -16.12 -2.51 2.30
N HIS A 146 -15.54 -2.21 1.14
CA HIS A 146 -16.07 -1.19 0.25
C HIS A 146 -17.42 -1.68 -0.29
N HIS A 147 -18.45 -1.58 0.55
CA HIS A 147 -19.82 -1.47 0.08
C HIS A 147 -19.96 -0.13 -0.62
N HIS A 148 -19.76 -0.12 -1.94
CA HIS A 148 -20.31 0.93 -2.78
C HIS A 148 -21.83 0.69 -2.93
N PRO A 149 -22.69 1.70 -2.66
CA PRO A 149 -24.12 1.62 -2.95
C PRO A 149 -24.41 1.58 -4.46
#